data_AF-A0A8K0Q7T6-F1
#
_entry.id   AF-A0A8K0Q7T6-F1
#
_cell.length_a   1.000
_cell.length_b   1.000
_cell.length_c   1.000
_cell.angle_alpha   90.00
_cell.angle_beta   90.00
_cell.angle_gamma   90.00
#
_symmetry.space_group_name_H-M   'P 1'
#
loop_
_entity.id
_entity.type
_entity.pdbx_description
1 polymer ?
#
loop_
_entity_poly.entity_id
_entity_poly.type
_entity_poly.pdbx_seq_one_letter_code
_entity_poly.pdbx_strand_id
1 'polypeptide(L)'
;MAFKYTAFLLPLGVLAAKTGDSGELSSLDAGLGGTVEVVNNNELMISNYKLKDASSPALYWWGSETKDLSAGFRINNERVSKAASTDVITVKLDAGHAAADFSVVGLWCEKFDANFGQATLSAGGNSSSTSTDKKADQKGAASGLASGKSAAVTALLSAVAFAAYLV
;
A
#
# COMPACT_ATOMS: atom_id res chain seq x y z
N MET A 1 -32.54 -8.03 -44.14
CA MET A 1 -31.12 -8.28 -43.82
C MET A 1 -30.82 -7.51 -42.53
N ALA A 2 -30.75 -8.21 -41.39
CA ALA A 2 -30.61 -7.58 -40.08
C ALA A 2 -29.13 -7.46 -39.72
N PHE A 3 -28.60 -6.24 -39.76
CA PHE A 3 -27.27 -5.93 -39.26
C PHE A 3 -27.29 -6.08 -37.74
N LYS A 4 -26.68 -7.18 -37.26
CA LYS A 4 -26.42 -7.38 -35.85
C LYS A 4 -25.40 -6.33 -35.44
N TYR A 5 -25.85 -5.32 -34.69
CA TYR A 5 -24.98 -4.40 -33.98
C TYR A 5 -24.27 -5.18 -32.88
N THR A 6 -23.10 -5.72 -33.20
CA THR A 6 -22.16 -6.21 -32.19
C THR A 6 -21.73 -4.99 -31.38
N ALA A 7 -22.35 -4.82 -30.21
CA ALA A 7 -21.92 -3.88 -29.22
C ALA A 7 -20.47 -4.23 -28.85
N PHE A 8 -19.52 -3.47 -29.39
CA PHE A 8 -18.13 -3.52 -29.00
C PHE A 8 -18.09 -2.92 -27.58
N LEU A 9 -18.24 -3.79 -26.59
CA LEU A 9 -17.96 -3.47 -25.20
C LEU A 9 -16.48 -3.09 -25.15
N LEU A 10 -16.19 -1.79 -25.21
CA LEU A 10 -14.89 -1.27 -24.82
C LEU A 10 -14.65 -1.75 -23.39
N PRO A 11 -13.58 -2.50 -23.11
CA PRO A 11 -13.26 -2.83 -21.74
C PRO A 11 -13.09 -1.49 -21.02
N LEU A 12 -13.87 -1.29 -19.95
CA LEU A 12 -13.59 -0.28 -18.94
C LEU A 12 -12.15 -0.52 -18.53
N GLY A 13 -11.25 0.33 -19.04
CA GLY A 13 -9.82 0.14 -18.90
C GLY A 13 -9.49 0.01 -17.43
N VAL A 14 -9.12 -1.20 -17.03
CA VAL A 14 -8.35 -1.41 -15.82
C VAL A 14 -7.13 -0.49 -15.97
N LEU A 15 -6.93 0.39 -14.99
CA LEU A 15 -5.84 1.35 -14.96
C LEU A 15 -4.54 0.59 -14.70
N ALA A 16 -4.11 -0.17 -15.70
CA ALA A 16 -2.82 -0.82 -15.81
C ALA A 16 -1.70 0.15 -15.45
N ALA A 17 -0.74 -0.29 -14.62
CA ALA A 17 0.39 0.56 -14.30
C ALA A 17 1.24 0.80 -15.55
N LYS A 18 1.68 2.04 -15.71
CA LYS A 18 2.45 2.50 -16.86
C LYS A 18 3.82 3.00 -16.41
N THR A 19 4.78 3.04 -17.33
CA THR A 19 6.11 3.61 -17.05
C THR A 19 6.01 5.03 -16.50
N GLY A 20 6.64 5.27 -15.35
CA GLY A 20 6.55 6.53 -14.60
C GLY A 20 5.45 6.56 -13.53
N ASP A 21 4.59 5.55 -13.45
CA ASP A 21 3.67 5.41 -12.33
C ASP A 21 4.44 5.05 -11.06
N SER A 22 3.99 5.60 -9.94
CA SER A 22 4.60 5.34 -8.65
C SER A 22 3.57 5.28 -7.52
N GLY A 23 3.96 4.67 -6.42
CA GLY A 23 3.15 4.53 -5.22
C GLY A 23 4.00 4.24 -3.98
N GLU A 24 3.52 4.64 -2.82
CA GLU A 24 4.18 4.38 -1.53
C GLU A 24 3.71 3.04 -0.96
N LEU A 25 4.65 2.22 -0.49
CA LEU A 25 4.35 0.96 0.18
C LEU A 25 3.75 1.24 1.55
N SER A 26 2.55 0.72 1.78
CA SER A 26 1.97 0.74 3.12
C SER A 26 2.80 -0.13 4.07
N SER A 27 3.23 0.45 5.17
CA SER A 27 3.87 -0.29 6.26
C SER A 27 2.82 -1.00 7.09
N LEU A 28 2.70 -2.33 6.91
CA LEU A 28 2.01 -3.22 7.84
C LEU A 28 2.97 -3.74 8.92
N ASP A 29 2.53 -4.72 9.72
CA ASP A 29 3.25 -5.28 10.87
C ASP A 29 4.69 -5.75 10.58
N ALA A 30 5.00 -6.12 9.34
CA ALA A 30 6.35 -6.54 8.92
C ALA A 30 7.33 -5.38 8.63
N GLY A 31 6.86 -4.13 8.70
CA GLY A 31 7.67 -2.94 8.48
C GLY A 31 8.19 -2.79 7.05
N LEU A 32 7.41 -3.22 6.06
CA LEU A 32 7.67 -2.93 4.64
C LEU A 32 7.54 -1.43 4.39
N GLY A 33 8.50 -0.83 3.70
CA GLY A 33 8.47 0.59 3.37
C GLY A 33 9.29 0.88 2.12
N GLY A 34 8.99 2.03 1.53
CA GLY A 34 9.63 2.52 0.31
C GLY A 34 8.61 3.02 -0.70
N THR A 35 9.12 3.55 -1.80
CA THR A 35 8.33 4.05 -2.92
C THR A 35 8.61 3.19 -4.13
N VAL A 36 7.58 2.54 -4.66
CA VAL A 36 7.66 1.75 -5.89
C VAL A 36 7.46 2.67 -7.08
N GLU A 37 8.30 2.51 -8.09
CA GLU A 37 8.25 3.20 -9.37
C GLU A 37 8.39 2.19 -10.50
N VAL A 38 7.54 2.35 -11.52
CA VAL A 38 7.58 1.54 -12.74
C VAL A 38 8.64 2.12 -13.68
N VAL A 39 9.84 1.53 -13.68
CA VAL A 39 10.94 1.96 -14.54
C VAL A 39 10.71 1.51 -15.98
N ASN A 40 10.26 0.27 -16.17
CA ASN A 40 9.93 -0.27 -17.48
C ASN A 40 8.87 -1.36 -17.36
N ASN A 41 8.48 -1.93 -18.50
CA ASN A 41 7.39 -2.91 -18.56
C ASN A 41 7.71 -4.24 -17.84
N ASN A 42 8.99 -4.50 -17.52
CA ASN A 42 9.49 -5.73 -16.93
C ASN A 42 10.33 -5.50 -15.66
N GLU A 43 10.30 -4.28 -15.09
CA GLU A 43 11.18 -3.91 -13.98
C GLU A 43 10.58 -2.78 -13.14
N LEU A 44 10.58 -2.99 -11.83
CA LEU A 44 10.21 -2.00 -10.83
C LEU A 44 11.45 -1.58 -10.05
N MET A 45 11.47 -0.30 -9.66
CA MET A 45 12.46 0.24 -8.74
C MET A 45 11.75 0.61 -7.45
N ILE A 46 12.34 0.22 -6.32
CA ILE A 46 11.83 0.59 -5.00
C ILE A 46 12.88 1.44 -4.31
N SER A 47 12.55 2.71 -4.12
CA SER A 47 13.40 3.67 -3.40
C SER A 47 13.07 3.66 -1.91
N ASN A 48 14.05 3.95 -1.06
CA ASN A 48 13.97 3.88 0.40
C ASN A 48 13.43 2.54 0.91
N TYR A 49 13.87 1.44 0.29
CA TYR A 49 13.40 0.11 0.64
C TYR A 49 13.74 -0.25 2.09
N LYS A 50 12.72 -0.66 2.83
CA LYS A 50 12.82 -1.18 4.20
C LYS A 50 11.97 -2.42 4.32
N LEU A 51 12.54 -3.47 4.90
CA LEU A 51 11.82 -4.65 5.34
C LEU A 51 12.41 -5.09 6.67
N LYS A 52 11.62 -5.01 7.75
CA LYS A 52 12.08 -5.38 9.09
C LYS A 52 12.08 -6.89 9.30
N ASP A 53 11.08 -7.57 8.75
CA ASP A 53 10.92 -9.02 8.92
C ASP A 53 10.68 -9.72 7.57
N ALA A 54 11.51 -10.72 7.28
CA ALA A 54 11.41 -11.61 6.12
C ALA A 54 11.31 -13.10 6.52
N SER A 55 10.83 -13.37 7.74
CA SER A 55 10.68 -14.73 8.30
C SER A 55 9.68 -15.58 7.53
N SER A 56 8.79 -14.95 6.74
CA SER A 56 7.79 -15.63 5.93
C SER A 56 8.43 -16.58 4.89
N PRO A 57 8.08 -17.88 4.90
CA PRO A 57 8.74 -18.91 4.10
C PRO A 57 8.44 -18.84 2.60
N ALA A 58 7.41 -18.10 2.17
CA ALA A 58 7.00 -17.99 0.77
C ALA A 58 6.62 -16.54 0.40
N LEU A 59 7.47 -15.60 0.78
CA LEU A 59 7.29 -14.17 0.54
C LEU A 59 7.82 -13.77 -0.84
N TYR A 60 6.96 -13.22 -1.69
CA TYR A 60 7.29 -12.80 -3.06
C TYR A 60 6.70 -11.43 -3.38
N TRP A 61 7.23 -10.79 -4.42
CA TRP A 61 6.57 -9.64 -5.01
C TRP A 61 5.34 -10.08 -5.79
N TRP A 62 4.25 -9.36 -5.52
CA TRP A 62 2.91 -9.68 -5.98
C TRP A 62 2.29 -8.46 -6.67
N GLY A 63 1.56 -8.70 -7.75
CA GLY A 63 0.77 -7.71 -8.46
C GLY A 63 -0.71 -8.05 -8.39
N SER A 64 -1.57 -7.03 -8.39
CA SER A 64 -3.02 -7.21 -8.53
C SER A 64 -3.62 -6.05 -9.34
N GLU A 65 -4.66 -6.35 -10.11
CA GLU A 65 -5.48 -5.35 -10.80
C GLU A 65 -6.34 -4.54 -9.81
N THR A 66 -6.55 -5.07 -8.59
CA THR A 66 -7.38 -4.45 -7.56
C THR A 66 -6.58 -4.24 -6.28
N LYS A 67 -7.17 -3.58 -5.28
CA LYS A 67 -6.54 -3.43 -3.96
C LYS A 67 -6.44 -4.73 -3.16
N ASP A 68 -7.05 -5.80 -3.65
CA ASP A 68 -6.96 -7.11 -3.03
C ASP A 68 -5.79 -7.90 -3.65
N LEU A 69 -4.73 -8.13 -2.87
CA LEU A 69 -3.59 -8.94 -3.30
C LEU A 69 -3.88 -10.44 -3.32
N SER A 70 -4.94 -10.92 -2.64
CA SER A 70 -5.28 -12.35 -2.64
C SER A 70 -5.75 -12.85 -4.01
N ALA A 71 -6.36 -11.97 -4.81
CA ALA A 71 -6.73 -12.22 -6.19
C ALA A 71 -5.61 -11.90 -7.20
N GLY A 72 -4.44 -11.49 -6.70
CA GLY A 72 -3.31 -11.12 -7.51
C GLY A 72 -2.50 -12.32 -8.01
N PHE A 73 -1.33 -12.03 -8.54
CA PHE A 73 -0.38 -13.01 -9.03
C PHE A 73 1.05 -12.61 -8.70
N ARG A 74 1.94 -13.61 -8.66
CA ARG A 74 3.37 -13.41 -8.50
C ARG A 74 3.92 -12.65 -9.69
N ILE A 75 4.65 -11.57 -9.45
CA ILE A 75 5.31 -10.79 -10.51
C ILE A 75 6.79 -11.12 -10.63
N ASN A 76 7.42 -11.59 -9.56
CA ASN A 76 8.85 -11.90 -9.52
C ASN A 76 9.09 -13.32 -8.99
N ASN A 77 10.00 -14.05 -9.63
CA ASN A 77 10.35 -15.40 -9.22
C ASN A 77 11.34 -15.46 -8.05
N GLU A 78 11.98 -14.35 -7.69
CA GLU A 78 12.91 -14.33 -6.57
C GLU A 78 12.17 -14.22 -5.23
N ARG A 79 12.52 -15.10 -4.30
CA ARG A 79 11.95 -15.08 -2.96
C ARG A 79 12.61 -14.00 -2.11
N VAL A 80 11.80 -13.17 -1.46
CA VAL A 80 12.28 -12.23 -0.44
C VAL A 80 12.50 -13.00 0.87
N SER A 81 13.77 -13.30 1.16
CA SER A 81 14.16 -14.17 2.28
C SER A 81 14.98 -13.49 3.36
N LYS A 82 15.30 -12.20 3.18
CA LYS A 82 16.15 -11.43 4.07
C LYS A 82 15.55 -10.06 4.33
N ALA A 83 15.49 -9.69 5.61
CA ALA A 83 15.26 -8.31 6.01
C ALA A 83 16.41 -7.45 5.49
N ALA A 84 16.10 -6.28 4.96
CA ALA A 84 17.07 -5.38 4.39
C ALA A 84 16.58 -3.94 4.42
N SER A 85 17.52 -3.03 4.29
CA SER A 85 17.28 -1.59 4.38
C SER A 85 18.28 -0.90 3.47
N THR A 86 17.87 -0.62 2.24
CA THR A 86 18.72 -0.09 1.18
C THR A 86 18.05 1.09 0.51
N ASP A 87 18.84 1.98 -0.07
CA ASP A 87 18.29 3.20 -0.69
C ASP A 87 17.50 2.87 -1.96
N VAL A 88 17.92 1.87 -2.72
CA VAL A 88 17.22 1.40 -3.91
C VAL A 88 17.33 -0.12 -4.02
N ILE A 89 16.27 -0.77 -4.48
CA ILE A 89 16.30 -2.14 -5.01
C ILE A 89 15.59 -2.19 -6.36
N THR A 90 15.89 -3.23 -7.12
CA THR A 90 15.29 -3.48 -8.43
C THR A 90 14.61 -4.83 -8.43
N VAL A 91 13.37 -4.88 -8.88
CA VAL A 91 12.54 -6.08 -8.92
C VAL A 91 12.21 -6.39 -10.37
N LYS A 92 12.62 -7.56 -10.85
CA LYS A 92 12.36 -8.00 -12.22
C LYS A 92 11.02 -8.73 -12.31
N LEU A 93 10.25 -8.41 -13.33
CA LEU A 93 8.96 -9.04 -13.59
C LEU A 93 9.16 -10.26 -14.50
N ASP A 94 9.81 -11.28 -13.94
CA ASP A 94 10.19 -12.50 -14.65
C ASP A 94 9.18 -13.64 -14.48
N ALA A 95 8.07 -13.40 -13.78
CA ALA A 95 6.97 -14.37 -13.63
C ALA A 95 6.06 -14.47 -14.88
N GLY A 96 6.40 -13.80 -15.97
CA GLY A 96 5.61 -13.80 -17.21
C GLY A 96 4.52 -12.73 -17.26
N HIS A 97 4.54 -11.77 -16.33
CA HIS A 97 3.63 -10.64 -16.25
C HIS A 97 4.36 -9.32 -16.51
N ALA A 98 3.65 -8.34 -17.04
CA ALA A 98 4.13 -7.00 -17.31
C ALA A 98 3.61 -6.00 -16.26
N ALA A 99 4.25 -4.83 -16.17
CA ALA A 99 3.76 -3.74 -15.32
C ALA A 99 2.32 -3.34 -15.68
N ALA A 100 1.93 -3.48 -16.94
CA ALA A 100 0.58 -3.21 -17.41
C ALA A 100 -0.48 -4.22 -16.92
N ASP A 101 -0.09 -5.36 -16.34
CA ASP A 101 -1.06 -6.38 -15.88
C ASP A 101 -1.59 -6.10 -14.47
N PHE A 102 -1.03 -5.12 -13.76
CA PHE A 102 -1.43 -4.80 -12.38
C PHE A 102 -1.43 -3.30 -12.12
N SER A 103 -2.19 -2.89 -11.11
CA SER A 103 -2.29 -1.51 -10.64
C SER A 103 -1.82 -1.37 -9.19
N VAL A 104 -1.73 -2.50 -8.48
CA VAL A 104 -1.31 -2.59 -7.09
C VAL A 104 -0.16 -3.59 -7.01
N VAL A 105 0.88 -3.24 -6.26
CA VAL A 105 2.07 -4.06 -6.07
C VAL A 105 2.42 -4.14 -4.60
N GLY A 106 2.86 -5.29 -4.12
CA GLY A 106 3.23 -5.46 -2.72
C GLY A 106 3.96 -6.76 -2.45
N LEU A 107 4.19 -7.05 -1.17
CA LEU A 107 4.70 -8.34 -0.74
C LEU A 107 3.56 -9.22 -0.27
N TRP A 108 3.52 -10.45 -0.79
CA TRP A 108 2.52 -11.46 -0.45
C TRP A 108 3.21 -12.75 -0.03
N CYS A 109 2.70 -13.37 1.04
CA CYS A 109 3.13 -14.68 1.48
C CYS A 109 2.16 -15.76 0.98
N GLU A 110 2.56 -16.52 -0.04
CA GLU A 110 1.72 -17.58 -0.64
C GLU A 110 1.31 -18.67 0.35
N LYS A 111 2.16 -18.97 1.32
CA LYS A 111 1.91 -20.08 2.26
C LYS A 111 0.87 -19.74 3.32
N PHE A 112 0.72 -18.46 3.64
CA PHE A 112 -0.13 -17.98 4.73
C PHE A 112 -1.23 -17.03 4.24
N ASP A 113 -1.33 -16.83 2.92
CA ASP A 113 -2.25 -15.90 2.28
C ASP A 113 -2.26 -14.52 2.97
N ALA A 114 -1.06 -13.99 3.22
CA ALA A 114 -0.86 -12.82 4.06
C ALA A 114 -0.21 -11.66 3.29
N ASN A 115 -0.78 -10.47 3.48
CA ASN A 115 -0.30 -9.22 2.90
C ASN A 115 0.71 -8.55 3.84
N PHE A 116 1.90 -8.23 3.33
CA PHE A 116 2.98 -7.61 4.07
C PHE A 116 3.08 -6.09 3.85
N GLY A 117 2.28 -5.57 2.93
CA GLY A 117 2.23 -4.17 2.54
C GLY A 117 2.13 -4.04 1.04
N GLN A 118 1.48 -2.97 0.58
CA GLN A 118 1.23 -2.75 -0.84
C GLN A 118 1.20 -1.27 -1.19
N ALA A 119 1.50 -0.96 -2.44
CA ALA A 119 1.39 0.35 -3.05
C ALA A 119 0.37 0.29 -4.19
N THR A 120 -0.49 1.30 -4.29
CA THR A 120 -1.27 1.54 -5.50
C THR A 120 -0.44 2.41 -6.43
N LEU A 121 -0.20 1.94 -7.66
CA LEU A 121 0.54 2.66 -8.68
C LEU A 121 -0.39 3.66 -9.36
N SER A 122 0.07 4.90 -9.50
CA SER A 122 -0.71 5.98 -10.12
C SER A 122 0.20 6.97 -10.83
N ALA A 123 -0.28 7.48 -11.96
CA ALA A 123 0.41 8.54 -12.70
C ALA A 123 0.56 9.80 -11.82
N GLY A 124 1.79 10.25 -11.61
CA GLY A 124 2.08 11.51 -10.91
C GLY A 124 2.32 11.39 -9.39
N GLY A 125 2.48 10.18 -8.86
CA GLY A 125 3.16 9.94 -7.58
C GLY A 125 2.64 10.76 -6.40
N ASN A 126 1.38 10.54 -6.01
CA ASN A 126 0.92 10.81 -4.65
C ASN A 126 -0.29 9.92 -4.31
N SER A 127 -0.14 8.61 -4.47
CA SER A 127 -1.04 7.66 -3.79
C SER A 127 -0.58 7.52 -2.35
N SER A 128 -0.80 8.58 -1.57
CA SER A 128 -0.84 8.50 -0.12
C SER A 128 -1.85 7.42 0.22
N SER A 129 -1.35 6.27 0.67
CA SER A 129 -2.13 5.30 1.42
C SER A 129 -2.63 6.00 2.67
N THR A 130 -3.74 6.73 2.55
CA THR A 130 -4.60 7.03 3.69
C THR A 130 -5.07 5.67 4.18
N SER A 131 -4.33 5.13 5.14
CA SER A 131 -4.81 4.16 6.10
C SER A 131 -6.05 4.75 6.77
N THR A 132 -7.19 4.66 6.07
CA THR A 132 -8.49 4.82 6.69
C THR A 132 -8.85 3.44 7.23
N ASP A 133 -8.19 3.06 8.32
CA ASP A 133 -8.82 2.15 9.27
C ASP A 133 -10.00 2.91 9.86
N LYS A 134 -11.15 2.81 9.19
CA LYS A 134 -12.44 3.03 9.83
C LYS A 134 -12.61 1.94 10.89
N LYS A 135 -12.09 2.18 12.09
CA LYS A 135 -12.81 1.71 13.27
C LYS A 135 -13.86 2.76 13.58
N ALA A 136 -15.10 2.47 13.21
CA ALA A 136 -16.26 3.23 13.61
C ALA A 136 -16.33 3.28 15.15
N ASP A 137 -16.24 4.49 15.71
CA ASP A 137 -17.28 5.04 16.58
C ASP A 137 -17.12 6.57 16.62
N GLN A 138 -17.90 7.28 15.81
CA GLN A 138 -18.04 8.73 15.90
C GLN A 138 -19.44 9.05 16.39
N LYS A 139 -19.57 9.18 17.71
CA LYS A 139 -20.65 9.94 18.33
C LYS A 139 -20.25 11.41 18.39
N GLY A 140 -20.67 12.14 17.36
CA GLY A 140 -21.30 13.45 17.54
C GLY A 140 -20.43 14.70 17.70
N ALA A 141 -20.63 15.60 16.73
CA ALA A 141 -20.98 17.01 16.91
C ALA A 141 -19.92 18.08 16.65
N ALA A 142 -20.16 18.75 15.51
CA ALA A 142 -20.23 20.21 15.33
C ALA A 142 -18.93 21.02 15.17
N SER A 143 -18.59 21.25 13.90
CA SER A 143 -18.45 22.56 13.24
C SER A 143 -18.15 23.80 14.10
N GLY A 144 -17.05 24.48 13.79
CA GLY A 144 -16.78 25.85 14.26
C GLY A 144 -15.51 26.45 13.65
N LEU A 145 -15.71 27.25 12.61
CA LEU A 145 -14.76 28.09 11.87
C LEU A 145 -14.20 29.23 12.75
N ALA A 146 -12.91 29.57 12.60
CA ALA A 146 -12.39 30.92 12.33
C ALA A 146 -11.01 31.25 12.95
N SER A 147 -10.18 31.83 12.08
CA SER A 147 -9.08 32.78 12.27
C SER A 147 -8.91 33.45 13.64
N GLY A 148 -7.66 33.61 14.07
CA GLY A 148 -7.28 34.75 14.91
C GLY A 148 -6.16 34.51 15.92
N LYS A 149 -5.13 35.34 15.80
CA LYS A 149 -4.04 35.65 16.74
C LYS A 149 -4.37 35.52 18.25
N SER A 150 -3.33 35.07 18.97
CA SER A 150 -2.90 35.51 20.30
C SER A 150 -3.57 34.95 21.57
N ALA A 151 -2.67 34.77 22.53
CA ALA A 151 -2.84 34.86 23.99
C ALA A 151 -3.57 33.71 24.70
N ALA A 152 -2.74 32.92 25.40
CA ALA A 152 -2.86 32.54 26.81
C ALA A 152 -4.14 31.84 27.32
N VAL A 153 -3.94 31.22 28.49
CA VAL A 153 -4.93 30.91 29.53
C VAL A 153 -5.36 29.43 29.64
N THR A 154 -5.03 28.91 30.83
CA THR A 154 -5.68 27.84 31.61
C THR A 154 -5.47 26.37 31.23
N ALA A 155 -4.43 25.79 31.84
CA ALA A 155 -4.51 24.41 32.32
C ALA A 155 -5.34 24.39 33.61
N LEU A 156 -6.51 23.75 33.57
CA LEU A 156 -7.30 23.41 34.75
C LEU A 156 -7.35 21.88 34.92
N LEU A 157 -6.79 21.48 36.06
CA LEU A 157 -7.07 20.34 36.94
C LEU A 157 -8.01 19.24 36.44
N SER A 158 -7.64 17.98 36.66
CA SER A 158 -8.08 17.26 37.87
C SER A 158 -7.51 15.84 37.98
N ALA A 159 -7.26 15.47 39.22
CA ALA A 159 -6.60 14.26 39.68
C ALA A 159 -7.50 13.02 39.67
N VAL A 160 -6.92 11.85 39.44
CA VAL A 160 -7.44 10.57 39.96
C VAL A 160 -6.27 9.77 40.53
N ALA A 161 -6.43 9.38 41.78
CA ALA A 161 -5.46 8.76 42.65
C ALA A 161 -5.12 7.30 42.25
N PHE A 162 -3.85 6.92 42.38
CA PHE A 162 -3.46 5.51 42.53
C PHE A 162 -3.14 5.25 44.00
N ALA A 163 -4.09 4.60 44.66
CA ALA A 163 -3.92 4.04 45.98
C ALA A 163 -3.04 2.79 45.92
N ALA A 164 -2.23 2.63 46.97
CA ALA A 164 -1.28 1.56 47.20
C ALA A 164 -1.89 0.15 47.11
N TYR A 165 -1.08 -0.82 46.64
CA TYR A 165 -1.09 -2.15 47.22
C TYR A 165 0.32 -2.77 47.14
N LEU A 166 0.96 -2.87 48.31
CA LEU A 166 2.09 -3.74 48.61
C LEU A 166 1.49 -5.03 49.21
N VAL A 167 1.85 -6.18 48.64
CA VAL A 167 2.04 -7.43 49.38
C VAL A 167 3.03 -8.30 48.62
#